data_AF-A0A953ZWQ0-F1
#
_entry.id   AF-A0A953ZWQ0-F1
#
_cell.length_a   1.000
_cell.length_b   1.000
_cell.length_c   1.000
_cell.angle_alpha   90.00
_cell.angle_beta   90.00
_cell.angle_gamma   90.00
#
_symmetry.space_group_name_H-M   'P 1'
#
loop_
_entity.id
_entity.type
_entity.pdbx_description
1 polymer ?
#
loop_
_entity_poly.entity_id
_entity_poly.type
_entity_poly.pdbx_seq_one_letter_code
_entity_poly.pdbx_strand_id
1 'polypeptide(L)'
;PEEIASGHVPKDVKPLIEKAAAPLAALDANWFEQPLRKAKRAWAEAFERTYLDAVLRLTHGRIDKTSSRAGIDPRSLYAKMRRLGLRKEDYKRGRGSNATKRDGDGDD
;
A
#
# COMPACT_ATOMS: atom_id res chain seq x y z
N PRO A 1 10.60 -19.76 20.71
CA PRO A 1 11.53 -18.85 19.98
C PRO A 1 11.25 -19.03 18.49
N GLU A 2 10.39 -18.17 17.94
CA GLU A 2 9.88 -18.33 16.58
C GLU A 2 10.89 -17.74 15.59
N GLU A 3 11.40 -18.61 14.72
CA GLU A 3 12.40 -18.33 13.69
C GLU A 3 11.80 -17.35 12.66
N ILE A 4 12.24 -16.10 12.70
CA ILE A 4 11.96 -15.09 11.66
C ILE A 4 12.66 -15.53 10.36
N ALA A 5 11.96 -16.37 9.59
CA ALA A 5 12.40 -16.91 8.33
C ALA A 5 12.91 -15.79 7.40
N SER A 6 14.16 -15.99 6.98
CA SER A 6 14.96 -15.23 6.02
C SER A 6 14.13 -14.38 5.04
N GLY A 7 14.30 -13.06 5.15
CA GLY A 7 13.66 -12.05 4.33
C GLY A 7 14.02 -12.17 2.85
N HIS A 8 13.25 -12.96 2.10
CA HIS A 8 13.13 -12.75 0.66
C HIS A 8 12.19 -11.56 0.44
N VAL A 9 12.76 -10.36 0.37
CA VAL A 9 12.06 -9.19 -0.17
C VAL A 9 11.86 -9.45 -1.67
N PRO A 10 10.62 -9.65 -2.17
CA PRO A 10 10.40 -9.81 -3.60
C PRO A 10 10.92 -8.57 -4.33
N LYS A 11 11.56 -8.75 -5.49
CA LYS A 11 12.18 -7.66 -6.26
C LYS A 11 11.22 -6.50 -6.56
N ASP A 12 9.92 -6.80 -6.67
CA ASP A 12 8.83 -5.83 -6.89
C ASP A 12 8.55 -4.92 -5.67
N VAL A 13 9.03 -5.29 -4.48
CA VAL A 13 8.81 -4.56 -3.23
C VAL A 13 9.96 -3.61 -2.91
N LYS A 14 11.14 -3.81 -3.53
CA LYS A 14 12.30 -2.91 -3.36
C LYS A 14 11.97 -1.43 -3.63
N PRO A 15 11.30 -1.04 -4.74
CA PRO A 15 10.92 0.36 -4.94
C PRO A 15 9.90 0.86 -3.91
N LEU A 16 9.12 -0.03 -3.30
CA LEU A 16 8.17 0.31 -2.26
C LEU A 16 8.89 0.52 -0.91
N ILE A 17 9.96 -0.22 -0.63
CA ILE A 17 10.81 -0.02 0.56
C ILE A 17 11.56 1.31 0.45
N GLU A 18 12.13 1.63 -0.71
CA GLU A 18 12.80 2.92 -0.92
C GLU A 18 11.81 4.09 -0.75
N LYS A 19 10.59 3.95 -1.27
CA LYS A 19 9.50 4.90 -1.03
C LYS A 19 9.03 4.92 0.44
N ALA A 20 9.06 3.78 1.14
CA ALA A 20 8.65 3.63 2.54
C ALA A 20 9.77 3.97 3.55
N ALA A 21 11.01 4.16 3.09
CA ALA A 21 12.10 4.72 3.89
C ALA A 21 12.01 6.25 3.96
N ALA A 22 11.32 6.86 2.99
CA ALA A 22 11.05 8.30 2.95
C ALA A 22 10.36 8.86 4.21
N PRO A 23 9.45 8.19 4.94
CA PRO A 23 8.86 8.70 6.18
C PRO A 23 9.83 8.80 7.36
N LEU A 24 10.83 7.91 7.45
CA LEU A 24 11.90 8.04 8.45
C LEU A 24 12.98 9.04 7.99
N ALA A 25 13.26 9.09 6.68
CA ALA A 25 14.15 10.09 6.09
C ALA A 25 13.55 11.51 6.10
N ALA A 26 12.21 11.61 6.11
CA ALA A 26 11.42 12.83 6.26
C ALA A 26 10.87 12.96 7.69
N LEU A 27 11.66 12.52 8.69
CA LEU A 27 11.48 12.97 10.07
C LEU A 27 11.59 14.49 10.10
N ASP A 28 10.46 15.14 9.87
CA ASP A 28 10.34 16.59 9.86
C ASP A 28 10.31 17.10 11.31
N ALA A 29 10.93 18.24 11.57
CA ALA A 29 10.95 18.89 12.89
C ALA A 29 9.54 19.04 13.49
N ASN A 30 8.52 19.21 12.64
CA ASN A 30 7.10 19.28 13.02
C ASN A 30 6.57 18.03 13.76
N TRP A 31 7.28 16.90 13.73
CA TRP A 31 6.92 15.71 14.51
C TRP A 31 7.25 15.86 15.99
N PHE A 32 8.34 16.55 16.30
CA PHE A 32 8.77 16.83 17.67
C PHE A 32 7.98 17.99 18.29
N GLU A 33 7.31 18.79 17.46
CA GLU A 33 6.38 19.85 17.88
C GLU A 33 5.00 19.29 18.28
N GLN A 34 4.76 17.99 18.07
CA GLN A 34 3.49 17.33 18.40
C GLN A 34 3.62 16.40 19.61
N PRO A 35 2.56 16.22 20.43
CA PRO A 35 2.57 15.21 21.47
C PRO A 35 2.86 13.82 20.89
N LEU A 36 3.68 13.03 21.60
CA LEU A 36 4.15 11.71 21.17
C LEU A 36 3.02 10.81 20.64
N ARG A 37 1.84 10.85 21.28
CA ARG A 37 0.66 10.07 20.87
C ARG A 37 0.17 10.45 19.47
N LYS A 38 0.22 11.72 19.10
CA LYS A 38 -0.21 12.23 17.79
C LYS A 38 0.81 11.88 16.72
N ALA A 39 2.09 12.11 16.98
CA ALA A 39 3.19 11.75 16.08
C ALA A 39 3.20 10.23 15.79
N LYS A 40 3.14 9.39 16.84
CA LYS A 40 3.06 7.93 16.71
C LYS A 40 1.87 7.47 15.88
N ARG A 41 0.70 8.09 16.05
CA ARG A 41 -0.50 7.75 15.28
C ARG A 41 -0.33 8.09 13.80
N ALA A 42 0.19 9.27 13.49
CA ALA A 42 0.45 9.69 12.11
C ALA A 42 1.44 8.75 11.42
N TRP A 43 2.52 8.37 12.12
CA TRP A 43 3.48 7.38 11.63
C TRP A 43 2.86 6.02 11.37
N ALA A 44 2.11 5.49 12.35
CA ALA A 44 1.47 4.19 12.22
C ALA A 44 0.50 4.15 11.05
N GLU A 45 -0.22 5.24 10.79
CA GLU A 45 -1.13 5.37 9.65
C GLU A 45 -0.40 5.41 8.31
N ALA A 46 0.68 6.19 8.21
CA ALA A 46 1.52 6.25 7.01
C ALA A 46 2.18 4.90 6.69
N PHE A 47 2.70 4.23 7.72
CA PHE A 47 3.23 2.87 7.64
C PHE A 47 2.15 1.89 7.15
N GLU A 48 1.00 1.85 7.82
CA GLU A 48 -0.07 0.90 7.51
C GLU A 48 -0.62 1.10 6.09
N ARG A 49 -0.77 2.35 5.63
CA ARG A 49 -1.16 2.66 4.25
C ARG A 49 -0.16 2.10 3.25
N THR A 50 1.13 2.34 3.47
CA THR A 50 2.19 1.91 2.57
C THR A 50 2.32 0.39 2.50
N TYR A 51 2.24 -0.26 3.67
CA TYR A 51 2.25 -1.72 3.76
C TYR A 51 1.06 -2.34 3.01
N LEU A 52 -0.17 -1.88 3.28
CA LEU A 52 -1.36 -2.43 2.65
C LEU A 52 -1.41 -2.17 1.14
N ASP A 53 -0.98 -0.98 0.67
CA ASP A 53 -0.84 -0.71 -0.77
C ASP A 53 0.10 -1.71 -1.45
N ALA A 54 1.26 -2.00 -0.83
CA ALA A 54 2.22 -2.96 -1.34
C ALA A 54 1.64 -4.38 -1.42
N VAL A 55 1.00 -4.85 -0.34
CA VAL A 55 0.42 -6.20 -0.31
C VAL A 55 -0.73 -6.31 -1.31
N LEU A 56 -1.59 -5.28 -1.43
CA LEU A 56 -2.68 -5.26 -2.42
C LEU A 56 -2.16 -5.33 -3.86
N ARG A 57 -1.04 -4.66 -4.17
CA ARG A 57 -0.39 -4.77 -5.50
C ARG A 57 0.12 -6.18 -5.76
N LEU A 58 0.81 -6.79 -4.80
CA LEU A 58 1.35 -8.15 -4.91
C LEU A 58 0.26 -9.21 -5.08
N THR A 59 -0.91 -9.00 -4.49
CA THR A 59 -2.03 -9.95 -4.53
C THR A 59 -3.07 -9.61 -5.61
N HIS A 60 -2.86 -8.52 -6.35
CA HIS A 60 -3.81 -7.97 -7.33
C HIS A 60 -5.20 -7.70 -6.74
N GLY A 61 -5.25 -7.16 -5.51
CA GLY A 61 -6.48 -6.84 -4.80
C GLY A 61 -7.28 -8.06 -4.32
N ARG A 62 -6.70 -9.26 -4.34
CA ARG A 62 -7.35 -10.48 -3.81
C ARG A 62 -7.34 -10.44 -2.28
N ILE A 63 -8.51 -10.20 -1.69
CA ILE A 63 -8.66 -9.97 -0.24
C ILE A 63 -8.17 -11.16 0.57
N ASP A 64 -8.55 -12.39 0.22
CA ASP A 64 -8.16 -13.59 0.99
C ASP A 64 -6.63 -13.78 1.01
N LYS A 65 -5.97 -13.52 -0.13
CA LYS A 65 -4.51 -13.56 -0.23
C LYS A 65 -3.85 -12.40 0.52
N THR A 66 -4.49 -11.23 0.51
CA THR A 66 -4.00 -10.02 1.19
C THR A 66 -4.08 -10.20 2.70
N SER A 67 -5.21 -10.68 3.21
CA SER A 67 -5.44 -10.90 4.64
C SER A 67 -4.50 -11.98 5.18
N SER A 68 -4.37 -13.10 4.47
CA SER A 68 -3.42 -14.17 4.81
C SER A 68 -1.97 -13.65 4.81
N ARG A 69 -1.56 -12.89 3.79
CA ARG A 69 -0.20 -12.35 3.70
C ARG A 69 0.09 -11.25 4.74
N ALA A 70 -0.92 -10.46 5.11
CA ALA A 70 -0.82 -9.43 6.13
C ALA A 70 -0.98 -9.97 7.56
N GLY A 71 -1.33 -11.24 7.73
CA GLY A 71 -1.55 -11.86 9.05
C GLY A 71 -2.74 -11.28 9.82
N ILE A 72 -3.74 -10.73 9.12
CA ILE A 72 -4.95 -10.16 9.73
C ILE A 72 -6.20 -10.78 9.12
N ASP A 73 -7.31 -10.73 9.85
CA ASP A 73 -8.57 -11.22 9.32
C ASP A 73 -9.13 -10.28 8.20
N PRO A 74 -9.95 -10.81 7.27
CA PRO A 74 -10.51 -10.01 6.18
C PRO A 74 -11.34 -8.80 6.62
N ARG A 75 -12.06 -8.88 7.75
CA ARG A 75 -12.89 -7.79 8.28
C ARG A 75 -12.00 -6.65 8.80
N SER A 76 -10.94 -6.97 9.53
CA SER A 76 -9.92 -6.00 9.95
C SER A 76 -9.23 -5.36 8.75
N LEU A 77 -8.91 -6.14 7.72
CA LEU A 77 -8.36 -5.61 6.47
C LEU A 77 -9.31 -4.61 5.82
N TYR A 78 -10.61 -4.92 5.66
CA TYR A 78 -11.59 -3.99 5.10
C TYR A 78 -11.72 -2.70 5.92
N ALA A 79 -11.72 -2.80 7.26
CA ALA A 79 -11.76 -1.64 8.13
C ALA A 79 -10.54 -0.72 7.94
N LYS A 80 -9.34 -1.30 7.87
CA LYS A 80 -8.10 -0.57 7.60
C LYS A 80 -8.12 0.06 6.21
N MET A 81 -8.51 -0.69 5.18
CA MET A 81 -8.64 -0.18 3.81
C MET A 81 -9.60 1.02 3.74
N ARG A 82 -10.77 0.94 4.39
CA ARG A 82 -11.72 2.05 4.45
C ARG A 82 -11.14 3.28 5.14
N ARG A 83 -10.50 3.09 6.29
CA ARG A 83 -9.85 4.18 7.06
C ARG A 83 -8.75 4.86 6.25
N LEU A 84 -7.99 4.08 5.49
CA LEU A 84 -6.83 4.54 4.73
C LEU A 84 -7.17 4.97 3.30
N GLY A 85 -8.43 4.83 2.86
CA GLY A 85 -8.85 5.19 1.50
C GLY A 85 -8.26 4.29 0.40
N LEU A 86 -8.07 2.99 0.69
CA LEU A 86 -7.59 2.00 -0.28
C LEU A 86 -8.78 1.17 -0.81
N ARG A 87 -8.84 0.93 -2.11
CA ARG A 87 -9.89 0.10 -2.74
C ARG A 87 -9.24 -1.07 -3.49
N LYS A 88 -9.75 -2.29 -3.32
CA LYS A 88 -9.16 -3.48 -3.95
C LYS A 88 -9.26 -3.43 -5.48
N GLU A 89 -10.25 -2.72 -5.99
CA GLU A 89 -10.55 -2.53 -7.40
C GLU A 89 -9.38 -1.86 -8.13
N ASP A 90 -8.68 -0.94 -7.47
CA ASP A 90 -7.53 -0.21 -8.01
C ASP A 90 -6.33 -1.13 -8.31
N TYR A 91 -6.32 -2.34 -7.74
CA TYR A 91 -5.23 -3.30 -7.83
C TYR A 91 -5.58 -4.52 -8.70
N LYS A 92 -6.81 -4.60 -9.21
CA LYS A 92 -7.17 -5.66 -10.15
C LYS A 92 -6.41 -5.41 -11.46
N ARG A 93 -5.54 -6.35 -11.86
CA ARG A 93 -5.04 -6.37 -13.23
C ARG A 93 -6.24 -6.51 -14.16
N GLY A 94 -6.56 -5.46 -14.89
CA GLY A 94 -7.59 -5.49 -15.91
C GLY A 94 -7.30 -6.63 -16.88
N ARG A 95 -8.31 -7.46 -17.14
CA ARG A 95 -8.39 -8.05 -18.48
C ARG A 95 -8.58 -6.88 -19.43
N GLY A 96 -7.50 -6.48 -20.10
CA GLY A 96 -7.51 -5.53 -21.22
C GLY A 96 -7.73 -4.07 -20.83
N SER A 97 -6.65 -3.33 -20.61
CA SER A 97 -6.60 -1.93 -20.99
C SER A 97 -6.57 -1.84 -22.53
N ASN A 98 -7.75 -1.89 -23.15
CA ASN A 98 -7.96 -1.45 -24.52
C ASN A 98 -9.18 -0.50 -24.56
N ALA A 99 -8.92 0.77 -24.26
CA ALA A 99 -9.74 1.97 -24.48
C ALA A 99 -8.88 3.14 -23.94
N THR A 100 -8.43 4.16 -24.67
CA THR A 100 -9.01 4.77 -25.88
C THR A 100 -7.87 5.49 -26.64
N LYS A 101 -7.49 4.96 -27.81
CA LYS A 101 -6.88 5.74 -28.90
C LYS A 101 -7.92 5.75 -30.02
N ARG A 102 -8.88 6.67 -29.91
CA ARG A 102 -9.82 7.13 -30.94
C ARG A 102 -10.10 8.60 -30.59
N ASP A 103 -10.30 9.41 -31.62
CA ASP A 103 -10.19 10.88 -31.70
C ASP A 103 -8.78 11.29 -32.17
N GLY A 104 -8.48 11.54 -33.45
CA GLY A 104 -9.27 11.62 -34.67
C GLY A 104 -8.42 12.39 -35.69
N ASP A 105 -8.16 11.78 -36.85
CA ASP A 105 -7.42 12.35 -37.99
C ASP A 105 -8.37 12.37 -39.20
N GLY A 106 -8.46 13.52 -39.91
CA GLY A 106 -9.26 13.83 -41.12
C GLY A 106 -10.75 14.15 -40.89
N ASP A 107 -11.41 15.16 -41.48
CA ASP A 107 -11.18 15.96 -42.69
C ASP A 107 -12.14 17.19 -42.67
N ASP A 108 -11.64 18.42 -42.88
CA ASP A 108 -12.19 19.51 -43.75
C ASP A 108 -11.16 20.64 -43.87
#